data_AF-A0A1H2JCM6-F1
#
_entry.id   AF-A0A1H2JCM6-F1
#
_cell.length_a   1.000
_cell.length_b   1.000
_cell.length_c   1.000
_cell.angle_alpha   90.00
_cell.angle_beta   90.00
_cell.angle_gamma   90.00
#
_symmetry.space_group_name_H-M   'P 1'
#
loop_
_entity.id
_entity.type
_entity.pdbx_description
1 polymer ?
#
loop_
_entity_poly.entity_id
_entity_poly.type
_entity_poly.pdbx_seq_one_letter_code
_entity_poly.pdbx_strand_id
1 'polypeptide(L)'
;MDGTGSNRIAMDVDQVSAVSAYYRRSSLVLNAVADDLAAHDFGRWARTDADTGAGASLGPSAATYAEMSATLSARLRTQSRAAAVLADGLRNSAIVLAAGDAHAAGEIARATPGSPVTAG
;
A
#
# COMPACT_ATOMS: atom_id res chain seq x y z
N MET A 1 -7.43 42.02 1.83
CA MET A 1 -6.37 41.20 2.49
C MET A 1 -6.68 39.79 2.07
N ASP A 2 -6.25 39.42 0.86
CA ASP A 2 -6.79 38.26 0.15
C ASP A 2 -5.84 37.09 0.38
N GLY A 3 -5.76 36.68 1.64
CA GLY A 3 -4.83 35.68 2.16
C GLY A 3 -5.34 34.25 2.06
N THR A 4 -5.92 33.87 0.92
CA THR A 4 -6.17 32.46 0.58
C THR A 4 -5.70 32.19 -0.84
N GLY A 5 -4.39 32.37 -1.06
CA GLY A 5 -3.75 31.66 -2.15
C GLY A 5 -4.03 30.18 -1.95
N SER A 6 -5.03 29.64 -2.66
CA SER A 6 -5.32 28.21 -2.70
C SER A 6 -3.98 27.50 -2.85
N ASN A 7 -3.62 26.70 -1.86
CA ASN A 7 -2.41 25.89 -1.92
C ASN A 7 -2.65 24.85 -3.03
N ARG A 8 -2.41 25.25 -4.28
CA ARG A 8 -2.65 24.43 -5.46
C ARG A 8 -1.58 23.37 -5.47
N ILE A 9 -1.96 22.16 -5.06
CA ILE A 9 -1.12 20.99 -5.14
C ILE A 9 -1.14 20.55 -6.61
N ALA A 10 -0.06 20.84 -7.34
CA ALA A 10 0.20 20.22 -8.62
C ALA A 10 0.69 18.78 -8.37
N MET A 11 0.05 17.80 -9.01
CA MET A 11 0.35 16.38 -8.84
C MET A 11 0.56 15.74 -10.20
N ASP A 12 1.70 15.08 -10.38
CA ASP A 12 1.92 14.19 -11.53
C ASP A 12 1.08 12.92 -11.34
N VAL A 13 -0.03 12.83 -12.08
CA VAL A 13 -0.99 11.72 -12.01
C VAL A 13 -0.36 10.39 -12.41
N ASP A 14 0.57 10.39 -13.37
CA ASP A 14 1.24 9.19 -13.84
C ASP A 14 2.22 8.67 -12.77
N GLN A 15 3.00 9.58 -12.17
CA GLN A 15 3.88 9.24 -11.07
C GLN A 15 3.11 8.70 -9.87
N VAL A 16 2.00 9.34 -9.47
CA VAL A 16 1.19 8.89 -8.34
C VAL A 16 0.51 7.55 -8.63
N SER A 17 0.08 7.32 -9.86
CA SER A 17 -0.45 6.02 -10.29
C SER A 17 0.61 4.92 -10.20
N ALA A 18 1.85 5.19 -10.61
CA ALA A 18 2.96 4.25 -10.49
C ALA A 18 3.28 3.92 -9.01
N VAL A 19 3.30 4.92 -8.13
CA VAL A 19 3.53 4.75 -6.68
C VAL A 19 2.38 3.95 -6.05
N SER A 20 1.13 4.24 -6.40
CA SER A 20 -0.03 3.45 -5.97
C SER A 20 0.11 1.98 -6.37
N ALA A 21 0.49 1.70 -7.62
CA ALA A 21 0.69 0.34 -8.10
C ALA A 21 1.82 -0.39 -7.36
N TYR A 22 2.91 0.32 -7.02
CA TYR A 22 4.00 -0.20 -6.21
C TYR A 22 3.52 -0.62 -4.82
N TYR A 23 2.80 0.26 -4.10
CA TYR A 23 2.28 -0.06 -2.77
C TYR A 23 1.26 -1.19 -2.80
N ARG A 24 0.42 -1.26 -3.84
CA ARG A 24 -0.53 -2.36 -4.03
C ARG A 24 0.18 -3.69 -4.23
N ARG A 25 1.27 -3.73 -5.00
CA ARG A 25 2.03 -4.97 -5.21
C ARG A 25 2.76 -5.37 -3.93
N SER A 26 3.33 -4.39 -3.23
CA SER A 26 4.02 -4.59 -1.96
C SER A 26 3.09 -5.16 -0.88
N SER A 27 1.84 -4.68 -0.79
CA SER A 27 0.87 -5.22 0.17
C SER A 27 0.57 -6.70 -0.08
N LEU A 28 0.40 -7.10 -1.35
CA LEU A 28 0.16 -8.49 -1.70
C LEU A 28 1.34 -9.39 -1.33
N VAL A 29 2.57 -8.95 -1.59
CA VAL A 29 3.78 -9.69 -1.21
C VAL A 29 3.88 -9.83 0.31
N LEU A 30 3.71 -8.74 1.07
CA LEU A 30 3.76 -8.77 2.53
C LEU A 30 2.68 -9.69 3.12
N ASN A 31 1.48 -9.70 2.53
CA ASN A 31 0.43 -10.61 2.96
C ASN A 31 0.79 -12.08 2.68
N ALA A 32 1.29 -12.38 1.48
CA ALA A 32 1.69 -13.73 1.12
C ALA A 32 2.80 -14.26 2.04
N VAL A 33 3.80 -13.43 2.37
CA VAL A 33 4.86 -13.80 3.33
C VAL A 33 4.28 -14.02 4.73
N ALA A 34 3.31 -13.21 5.17
CA ALA A 34 2.66 -13.41 6.46
C ALA A 34 1.84 -14.71 6.53
N ASP A 35 1.20 -15.09 5.42
CA ASP A 35 0.44 -16.33 5.32
C ASP A 35 1.36 -17.55 5.29
N ASP A 36 2.48 -17.47 4.55
CA ASP A 36 3.51 -18.51 4.55
C ASP A 36 4.12 -18.70 5.96
N LEU A 37 4.47 -17.61 6.62
CA LEU A 37 5.05 -17.65 7.97
C LEU A 37 4.07 -18.17 9.02
N ALA A 38 2.77 -17.90 8.86
CA ALA A 38 1.73 -18.42 9.74
C ALA A 38 1.39 -19.90 9.46
N ALA A 39 1.55 -20.37 8.23
CA ALA A 39 1.34 -21.76 7.86
C ALA A 39 2.46 -22.67 8.39
N HIS A 40 3.68 -22.14 8.47
CA HIS A 40 4.82 -22.85 9.01
C HIS A 40 4.89 -22.64 10.52
N ASP A 41 4.38 -23.61 11.29
CA ASP A 41 4.47 -23.62 12.76
C ASP A 41 5.94 -23.82 13.20
N PHE A 42 6.69 -22.72 13.28
CA PHE A 42 8.11 -22.74 13.65
C PHE A 42 8.29 -23.35 15.05
N GLY A 43 9.29 -24.22 15.18
CA GLY A 43 9.51 -24.97 16.41
C GLY A 43 8.57 -26.16 16.61
N ARG A 44 7.69 -26.49 15.64
CA ARG A 44 6.91 -27.74 15.67
C ARG A 44 7.79 -28.97 15.82
N TRP A 45 8.90 -29.04 15.07
CA TRP A 45 9.86 -30.16 15.10
C TRP A 45 10.38 -30.44 16.53
N ALA A 46 10.84 -29.41 17.24
CA ALA A 46 11.34 -29.52 18.60
C ALA A 46 10.24 -29.79 19.66
N ARG A 47 8.96 -29.53 19.33
CA ARG A 47 7.81 -29.89 20.18
C ARG A 47 7.28 -31.30 19.91
N THR A 48 7.47 -31.82 18.69
CA THR A 48 7.00 -33.17 18.31
C THR A 48 8.02 -34.27 18.63
N ASP A 49 9.32 -33.96 18.57
CA ASP A 49 10.38 -34.94 18.88
C ASP A 49 10.69 -35.03 20.39
N ALA A 50 10.22 -34.07 21.21
CA ALA A 50 10.44 -34.02 22.66
C ALA A 50 9.86 -35.24 23.42
N ASP A 51 8.92 -35.97 22.81
CA ASP A 51 8.35 -37.21 23.37
C ASP A 51 9.28 -38.44 23.26
N THR A 52 10.41 -38.36 22.54
CA THR A 52 11.22 -39.55 22.19
C THR A 52 12.55 -39.73 22.95
N GLY A 53 12.93 -38.85 23.88
CA GLY A 53 14.05 -39.14 24.77
C GLY A 53 14.80 -37.91 25.29
N ALA A 54 15.38 -38.06 26.48
CA ALA A 54 15.97 -37.02 27.33
C ALA A 54 17.25 -36.33 26.78
N GLY A 55 17.23 -35.84 25.55
CA GLY A 55 18.25 -34.94 25.00
C GLY A 55 17.77 -33.48 25.11
N ALA A 56 18.38 -32.71 26.01
CA ALA A 56 18.26 -31.25 26.20
C ALA A 56 16.95 -30.61 25.71
N SER A 57 16.06 -30.25 26.64
CA SER A 57 14.78 -29.55 26.37
C SER A 57 14.96 -28.36 25.41
N LEU A 58 14.72 -28.59 24.12
CA LEU A 58 14.64 -27.55 23.09
C LEU A 58 13.29 -26.83 23.13
N GLY A 59 12.37 -27.29 23.99
CA GLY A 59 11.01 -26.75 24.15
C GLY A 59 10.97 -25.23 24.37
N PRO A 60 11.77 -24.65 25.28
CA PRO A 60 11.83 -23.20 25.47
C PRO A 60 12.28 -22.45 24.20
N SER A 61 13.34 -22.92 23.53
CA SER A 61 13.81 -22.30 22.27
C SER A 61 12.77 -22.44 21.14
N ALA A 62 12.10 -23.59 21.06
CA ALA A 62 11.02 -23.84 20.11
C ALA A 62 9.82 -22.91 20.34
N ALA A 63 9.45 -22.67 21.60
CA ALA A 63 8.42 -21.73 21.99
C ALA A 63 8.81 -20.28 21.60
N THR A 64 10.08 -19.90 21.81
CA THR A 64 10.59 -18.60 21.36
C THR A 64 10.49 -18.43 19.84
N TYR A 65 10.84 -19.45 19.04
CA TYR A 65 10.69 -19.37 17.58
C TYR A 65 9.24 -19.26 17.13
N ALA A 66 8.32 -19.98 17.79
CA ALA A 66 6.88 -19.87 17.53
C ALA A 66 6.33 -18.47 17.87
N GLU A 67 6.79 -17.87 18.96
CA GLU A 67 6.41 -16.50 19.35
C GLU A 67 6.95 -15.47 18.35
N MET A 68 8.20 -15.64 17.91
CA MET A 68 8.81 -14.77 16.89
C MET A 68 8.07 -14.86 15.55
N SER A 69 7.75 -16.06 15.07
CA SER A 69 7.02 -16.22 13.80
C SER A 69 5.62 -15.63 13.87
N ALA A 70 4.91 -15.80 15.00
CA ALA A 70 3.61 -15.18 15.23
C ALA A 70 3.70 -13.64 15.23
N THR A 71 4.68 -13.09 15.95
CA THR A 71 4.91 -11.64 16.03
C THR A 71 5.25 -11.04 14.66
N LEU A 72 6.15 -11.69 13.91
CA LEU A 72 6.54 -11.26 12.56
C LEU A 72 5.34 -11.33 11.59
N SER A 73 4.56 -12.42 11.63
CA SER A 73 3.35 -12.57 10.80
C SER A 73 2.36 -11.44 11.07
N ALA A 74 2.12 -11.09 12.34
CA ALA A 74 1.21 -10.01 12.71
C ALA A 74 1.70 -8.63 12.23
N ARG A 75 3.01 -8.37 12.34
CA ARG A 75 3.62 -7.12 11.84
C ARG A 75 3.50 -7.02 10.32
N LEU A 76 3.79 -8.09 9.59
CA LEU A 76 3.67 -8.14 8.14
C LEU A 76 2.23 -7.90 7.67
N ARG A 77 1.22 -8.47 8.36
CA ARG A 77 -0.20 -8.19 8.08
C ARG A 77 -0.56 -6.74 8.28
N THR A 78 -0.08 -6.13 9.37
CA THR A 78 -0.29 -4.69 9.64
C THR A 78 0.31 -3.84 8.53
N GLN A 79 1.55 -4.12 8.12
CA GLN A 79 2.24 -3.40 7.04
C GLN A 79 1.55 -3.60 5.69
N SER A 80 1.10 -4.83 5.39
CA SER A 80 0.31 -5.13 4.20
C SER A 80 -0.96 -4.27 4.14
N ARG A 81 -1.73 -4.23 5.23
CA ARG A 81 -2.96 -3.42 5.30
C ARG A 81 -2.66 -1.93 5.12
N ALA A 82 -1.63 -1.40 5.78
CA ALA A 82 -1.24 0.00 5.65
C ALA A 82 -0.84 0.33 4.21
N ALA A 83 -0.05 -0.52 3.55
CA ALA A 83 0.34 -0.36 2.16
C ALA A 83 -0.87 -0.42 1.21
N ALA A 84 -1.84 -1.30 1.46
CA ALA A 84 -3.07 -1.37 0.67
C ALA A 84 -3.90 -0.08 0.80
N VAL A 85 -4.08 0.43 2.02
CA VAL A 85 -4.80 1.70 2.28
C VAL A 85 -4.11 2.87 1.60
N LEU A 86 -2.78 2.95 1.68
CA LEU A 86 -2.00 3.98 0.98
C LEU A 86 -2.16 3.89 -0.54
N ALA A 87 -2.08 2.68 -1.11
CA ALA A 87 -2.27 2.47 -2.53
C ALA A 87 -3.66 2.93 -3.00
N ASP A 88 -4.71 2.56 -2.26
CA ASP A 88 -6.10 2.93 -2.58
C ASP A 88 -6.31 4.44 -2.45
N GLY A 89 -5.76 5.06 -1.40
CA GLY A 89 -5.80 6.52 -1.22
C GLY A 89 -5.16 7.27 -2.38
N LEU A 90 -3.92 6.91 -2.74
CA LEU A 90 -3.20 7.52 -3.86
C LEU A 90 -3.93 7.35 -5.20
N ARG A 91 -4.49 6.16 -5.44
CA ARG A 91 -5.27 5.89 -6.66
C ARG A 91 -6.51 6.76 -6.73
N ASN A 92 -7.26 6.86 -5.65
CA ASN A 92 -8.49 7.66 -5.61
C ASN A 92 -8.17 9.15 -5.78
N SER A 93 -7.12 9.65 -5.15
CA SER A 93 -6.65 11.02 -5.35
C SER A 93 -6.26 11.29 -6.80
N ALA A 94 -5.55 10.37 -7.46
CA ALA A 94 -5.19 10.48 -8.88
C ALA A 94 -6.42 10.56 -9.80
N ILE A 95 -7.43 9.73 -9.55
CA ILE A 95 -8.69 9.75 -10.32
C ILE A 95 -9.42 11.08 -10.14
N VAL A 96 -9.55 11.55 -8.90
CA VAL A 96 -10.27 12.80 -8.59
C VAL A 96 -9.56 14.00 -9.22
N LEU A 97 -8.23 14.07 -9.14
CA LEU A 97 -7.46 15.17 -9.72
C LEU A 97 -7.53 15.18 -11.25
N ALA A 98 -7.35 14.02 -11.91
CA ALA A 98 -7.47 13.94 -13.37
C ALA A 98 -8.87 14.34 -13.86
N ALA A 99 -9.93 13.94 -13.15
CA ALA A 99 -11.30 14.35 -13.48
C ALA A 99 -11.51 15.87 -13.27
N GLY A 100 -10.94 16.43 -12.21
CA GLY A 100 -10.97 17.87 -11.94
C GLY A 100 -10.25 18.68 -13.03
N ASP A 101 -9.07 18.24 -13.44
CA ASP A 101 -8.29 18.87 -14.51
C ASP A 101 -9.02 18.83 -15.85
N ALA A 102 -9.61 17.68 -16.21
CA ALA A 102 -10.41 17.54 -17.44
C ALA A 102 -11.65 18.44 -17.42
N HIS A 103 -12.33 18.55 -16.28
CA HIS A 103 -13.48 19.44 -16.12
C HIS A 103 -13.07 20.92 -16.28
N ALA A 104 -12.00 21.34 -15.58
CA ALA A 104 -11.49 22.70 -15.66
C ALA A 104 -11.04 23.07 -17.08
N ALA A 105 -10.34 22.17 -17.78
CA ALA A 105 -9.96 22.36 -19.18
C ALA A 105 -11.18 22.53 -20.09
N GLY A 106 -12.25 21.76 -19.86
CA GLY A 106 -13.51 21.88 -20.60
C GLY A 106 -14.25 23.21 -20.35
N GLU A 107 -14.25 23.71 -19.11
CA GLU A 107 -14.80 25.04 -18.78
C GLU A 107 -13.97 26.16 -19.46
N ILE A 108 -12.65 26.09 -19.42
CA ILE A 108 -11.75 27.08 -20.05
C ILE A 108 -11.95 27.09 -21.57
N ALA A 109 -12.05 25.92 -22.20
CA ALA A 109 -12.29 25.81 -23.64
C ALA A 109 -13.64 26.42 -24.06
N ARG A 110 -14.69 26.24 -23.25
CA ARG A 110 -16.01 26.87 -23.49
C ARG A 110 -16.01 28.38 -23.23
N ALA A 111 -15.24 28.85 -22.24
CA ALA A 111 -15.11 30.26 -21.91
C ALA A 111 -14.25 31.05 -22.90
N THR A 112 -13.51 30.38 -23.79
CA THR A 112 -12.71 31.00 -24.85
C THR A 112 -13.48 30.94 -26.18
N PRO A 113 -14.35 31.92 -26.51
CA PRO A 113 -14.97 31.96 -27.83
C PRO A 113 -13.88 32.12 -28.90
N GLY A 114 -14.02 31.37 -30.00
CA GLY A 114 -13.09 31.38 -31.12
C GLY A 114 -12.76 32.81 -31.56
N SER A 115 -11.47 33.12 -31.62
CA SER A 115 -10.99 34.35 -32.25
C SER A 115 -11.52 34.36 -33.69
N PRO A 116 -12.39 35.32 -34.08
CA PRO A 116 -12.90 35.36 -35.44
C PRO A 116 -11.70 35.66 -36.34
N VAL A 117 -11.36 34.70 -37.20
CA VAL A 117 -10.55 34.99 -38.38
C VAL A 117 -11.40 35.93 -39.23
N THR A 118 -11.16 37.23 -39.09
CA THR A 118 -11.60 38.24 -40.05
C THR A 118 -10.89 37.96 -41.36
N ALA A 119 -11.53 37.15 -42.21
CA ALA A 119 -11.23 37.08 -43.63
C ALA A 119 -11.67 38.42 -44.24
N GLY A 120 -10.69 39.24 -44.57
CA GLY A 120 -10.84 40.38 -45.49
C GLY A 120 -10.88 39.92 -46.94
#